data_AF-A0A497NAN9-F1
#
_entry.id   AF-A0A497NAN9-F1
#
_cell.length_a   1.000
_cell.length_b   1.000
_cell.length_c   1.000
_cell.angle_alpha   90.00
_cell.angle_beta   90.00
_cell.angle_gamma   90.00
#
_symmetry.space_group_name_H-M   'P 1'
#
loop_
_entity.id
_entity.type
_entity.pdbx_description
1 polymer ?
#
loop_
_entity_poly.entity_id
_entity_poly.type
_entity_poly.pdbx_seq_one_letter_code
_entity_poly.pdbx_strand_id
1 'polypeptide(L)'
;MRYPLETPRMVPIRKIEVVVDVEDPMTPALPLEEFRRLMGKEPEPPRYRLVAIEVLACPEDNNVVLVAECAECPRFIRRSGDYIVCLPSRLRAY
;
A
#
# COMPACT_ATOMS: atom_id res chain seq x y z
N MET A 1 32.89 14.55 11.50
CA MET A 1 32.32 15.17 10.28
C MET A 1 30.80 15.04 10.35
N ARG A 2 30.06 16.09 10.72
CA ARG A 2 28.59 16.08 10.74
C ARG A 2 28.11 16.43 9.33
N TYR A 3 27.77 15.41 8.54
CA TYR A 3 27.01 15.64 7.31
C TYR A 3 25.64 16.22 7.72
N PRO A 4 25.07 17.20 7.00
CA PRO A 4 23.70 17.59 7.25
C PRO A 4 22.83 16.35 7.09
N LEU A 5 22.10 16.00 8.15
CA LEU A 5 21.16 14.88 8.14
C LEU A 5 20.10 15.23 7.09
N GLU A 6 20.17 14.59 5.91
CA GLU A 6 19.17 14.80 4.87
C GLU A 6 17.78 14.51 5.46
N THR A 7 16.86 15.46 5.30
CA THR A 7 15.52 15.36 5.87
C THR A 7 14.82 14.09 5.36
N PRO A 8 14.18 13.31 6.26
CA PRO A 8 13.37 12.16 5.87
C PRO A 8 12.32 12.54 4.83
N ARG A 9 12.19 11.73 3.78
CA ARG A 9 11.10 11.88 2.80
C ARG A 9 9.91 11.05 3.26
N MET A 10 8.72 11.60 3.17
CA MET A 10 7.49 10.96 3.62
C MET A 10 6.45 10.98 2.51
N VAL A 11 5.84 9.83 2.23
CA VAL A 11 4.72 9.70 1.28
C VAL A 11 3.56 8.95 1.94
N PRO A 12 2.31 9.35 1.70
CA PRO A 12 1.15 8.65 2.23
C PRO A 12 0.98 7.29 1.56
N ILE A 13 0.54 6.29 2.32
CA ILE A 13 0.21 4.95 1.81
C ILE A 13 -1.08 5.04 1.00
N ARG A 14 -1.03 4.54 -0.23
CA ARG A 14 -2.22 4.44 -1.08
C ARG A 14 -3.08 3.27 -0.59
N LYS A 15 -4.36 3.51 -0.38
CA LYS A 15 -5.35 2.48 0.00
C LYS A 15 -6.31 2.27 -1.17
N ILE A 16 -6.55 1.02 -1.52
CA ILE A 16 -7.59 0.60 -2.46
C ILE A 16 -8.63 -0.15 -1.66
N GLU A 17 -9.83 0.38 -1.58
CA GLU A 17 -10.95 -0.30 -0.93
C GLU A 17 -11.57 -1.28 -1.90
N VAL A 18 -11.61 -2.54 -1.49
CA VAL A 18 -12.25 -3.63 -2.24
C VAL A 18 -13.40 -4.23 -1.43
N VAL A 19 -14.45 -4.60 -2.13
CA VAL A 19 -15.59 -5.35 -1.62
C VAL A 19 -15.28 -6.83 -1.77
N VAL A 20 -15.38 -7.56 -0.68
CA VAL A 20 -15.23 -9.02 -0.62
C VAL A 20 -16.58 -9.63 -0.24
N ASP A 21 -17.05 -10.59 -1.03
CA ASP A 21 -18.18 -11.45 -0.66
C ASP A 21 -17.68 -12.54 0.30
N VAL A 22 -18.16 -12.53 1.54
CA VAL A 22 -17.75 -13.51 2.54
C VAL A 22 -18.57 -14.80 2.51
N GLU A 23 -19.68 -14.81 1.75
CA GLU A 23 -20.53 -16.00 1.59
C GLU A 23 -20.14 -16.79 0.33
N ASP A 24 -19.67 -16.11 -0.72
CA ASP A 24 -19.18 -16.74 -1.95
C ASP A 24 -17.72 -16.38 -2.27
N PRO A 25 -16.74 -17.26 -1.93
CA PRO A 25 -15.33 -17.02 -2.19
C PRO A 25 -14.94 -17.10 -3.68
N MET A 26 -15.83 -17.59 -4.55
CA MET A 26 -15.60 -17.62 -6.00
C MET A 26 -15.92 -16.27 -6.65
N THR A 27 -16.67 -15.41 -5.96
CA THR A 27 -16.94 -14.05 -6.42
C THR A 27 -15.67 -13.20 -6.30
N PRO A 28 -15.18 -12.58 -7.40
CA PRO A 28 -13.98 -11.77 -7.35
C PRO A 28 -14.16 -10.53 -6.47
N ALA A 29 -13.11 -10.16 -5.74
CA ALA A 29 -13.10 -8.89 -5.03
C ALA A 29 -13.08 -7.72 -6.02
N LEU A 30 -13.95 -6.75 -5.82
CA LEU A 30 -14.11 -5.60 -6.71
C LEU A 30 -13.75 -4.31 -5.98
N PRO A 31 -13.09 -3.33 -6.63
CA PRO A 31 -13.00 -1.98 -6.09
C PRO A 31 -14.40 -1.45 -5.72
N LEU A 32 -14.52 -0.70 -4.62
CA LEU A 32 -15.81 -0.20 -4.13
C LEU A 32 -16.63 0.51 -5.22
N GLU A 33 -15.98 1.39 -5.99
CA GLU A 33 -16.63 2.12 -7.09
C GLU A 33 -17.13 1.20 -8.21
N GLU A 34 -16.38 0.14 -8.50
CA GLU A 34 -16.76 -0.84 -9.51
C GLU A 34 -17.94 -1.69 -9.04
N PHE A 35 -17.94 -2.10 -7.77
CA PHE A 35 -19.05 -2.81 -7.16
C PHE A 35 -20.34 -1.99 -7.23
N ARG A 36 -20.29 -0.72 -6.81
CA ARG A 36 -21.43 0.22 -6.88
C ARG A 36 -21.98 0.33 -8.30
N ARG A 37 -21.09 0.45 -9.28
CA ARG A 37 -21.45 0.55 -10.70
C ARG A 37 -22.14 -0.71 -11.22
N LEU A 38 -21.60 -1.90 -10.90
CA LEU A 38 -22.10 -3.18 -11.44
C LEU A 38 -23.36 -3.67 -10.71
N MET A 39 -23.41 -3.50 -9.39
CA MET A 39 -24.46 -4.04 -8.54
C MET A 39 -25.58 -3.03 -8.26
N GLY A 40 -25.35 -1.73 -8.48
CA GLY A 40 -26.33 -0.67 -8.27
C GLY A 40 -26.76 -0.49 -6.82
N LYS A 41 -25.98 -1.03 -5.86
CA LYS A 41 -26.26 -0.99 -4.43
C LYS A 41 -24.97 -0.87 -3.63
N GLU A 42 -25.10 -0.50 -2.37
CA GLU A 42 -23.96 -0.52 -1.46
C GLU A 42 -23.67 -1.94 -0.93
N PRO A 43 -22.40 -2.25 -0.67
CA PRO A 43 -22.01 -3.51 -0.06
C PRO A 43 -22.42 -3.50 1.42
N GLU A 44 -23.50 -4.20 1.74
CA GLU A 44 -24.03 -4.30 3.09
C GLU A 44 -23.53 -5.56 3.82
N PRO A 45 -23.22 -5.45 5.13
CA PRO A 45 -22.97 -6.62 5.98
C PRO A 45 -24.28 -7.43 6.18
N PRO A 46 -24.19 -8.74 6.50
CA PRO A 46 -22.97 -9.48 6.81
C PRO A 46 -22.24 -10.03 5.59
N ARG A 47 -22.90 -10.09 4.43
CA ARG A 47 -22.39 -10.75 3.22
C ARG A 47 -21.21 -10.04 2.58
N TYR A 48 -21.22 -8.72 2.52
CA TYR A 48 -20.13 -7.96 1.92
C TYR A 48 -19.27 -7.29 3.00
N ARG A 49 -17.95 -7.39 2.86
CA ARG A 49 -16.98 -6.68 3.70
C ARG A 49 -16.10 -5.76 2.86
N LEU A 50 -15.84 -4.57 3.39
CA LEU A 50 -14.83 -3.67 2.83
C LEU A 50 -13.47 -4.01 3.41
N VAL A 51 -12.50 -4.23 2.52
CA VAL A 51 -11.11 -4.50 2.86
C VAL A 51 -10.26 -3.42 2.19
N ALA A 52 -9.43 -2.74 2.97
CA ALA A 52 -8.47 -1.78 2.43
C ALA A 52 -7.15 -2.50 2.09
N ILE A 53 -6.81 -2.56 0.81
CA ILE A 53 -5.50 -3.02 0.33
C ILE A 53 -4.56 -1.82 0.31
N GLU A 54 -3.53 -1.86 1.13
CA GLU A 54 -2.47 -0.87 1.13
C GLU A 54 -1.45 -1.19 0.05
N VAL A 55 -1.36 -0.33 -0.96
CA VAL A 55 -0.50 -0.54 -2.12
C VAL A 55 0.78 0.24 -1.96
N LEU A 56 1.87 -0.51 -1.80
CA LEU A 56 3.20 -0.06 -2.12
C LEU A 56 3.55 -0.75 -3.44
N ALA A 57 3.79 0.01 -4.49
CA ALA A 57 4.13 -0.52 -5.80
C ALA A 57 5.54 -0.09 -6.20
N CYS A 58 6.30 -1.00 -6.81
CA CYS A 58 7.56 -0.68 -7.47
C CYS A 58 7.28 0.22 -8.69
N PRO A 59 7.97 1.37 -8.86
CA PRO A 59 7.69 2.30 -9.95
C PRO A 59 8.13 1.80 -11.34
N GLU A 60 8.95 0.75 -11.43
CA GLU A 60 9.45 0.19 -12.69
C GLU A 60 8.49 -0.84 -13.31
N ASP A 61 7.91 -1.73 -12.50
CA ASP A 61 7.08 -2.86 -12.97
C ASP A 61 5.67 -2.91 -12.36
N ASN A 62 5.35 -1.97 -11.46
CA ASN A 62 4.05 -1.82 -10.78
C ASN A 62 3.66 -3.03 -9.89
N ASN A 63 4.61 -3.89 -9.52
CA ASN A 63 4.36 -5.02 -8.61
C ASN A 63 4.26 -4.57 -7.15
N VAL A 64 3.51 -5.32 -6.34
CA VAL A 64 3.30 -5.06 -4.90
C VAL A 64 4.58 -5.33 -4.11
N VAL A 65 5.09 -4.34 -3.38
CA VAL A 65 6.30 -4.47 -2.56
C VAL A 65 5.98 -4.43 -1.07
N LEU A 66 6.59 -5.33 -0.30
CA LEU A 66 6.58 -5.24 1.16
C LEU A 66 7.56 -4.15 1.61
N VAL A 67 7.33 -3.55 2.78
CA VAL A 67 8.26 -2.58 3.36
C VAL A 67 9.55 -3.30 3.77
N ALA A 68 10.52 -3.35 2.86
CA ALA A 68 11.73 -4.15 3.07
C ALA A 68 12.98 -3.56 2.42
N GLU A 69 13.06 -2.23 2.29
CA GLU A 69 14.16 -1.45 1.66
C GLU A 69 13.93 -1.08 0.19
N CYS A 70 14.59 0.00 -0.24
CA CYS A 70 14.50 0.60 -1.57
C CYS A 70 15.36 -0.22 -2.56
N ALA A 71 14.81 -0.60 -3.73
CA ALA A 71 15.54 -1.39 -4.72
C ALA A 71 16.77 -0.67 -5.30
N GLU A 72 16.68 0.64 -5.54
CA GLU A 72 17.71 1.42 -6.25
C GLU A 72 18.51 2.37 -5.36
N CYS A 73 18.04 2.62 -4.13
CA CYS A 73 18.64 3.60 -3.24
C CYS A 73 19.09 2.94 -1.93
N PRO A 74 20.26 3.31 -1.37
CA PRO A 74 20.76 2.74 -0.12
C PRO A 74 20.02 3.37 1.07
N ARG A 75 18.71 3.52 1.01
CA ARG A 75 17.89 4.19 2.02
C ARG A 75 16.98 3.17 2.70
N PHE A 76 16.85 3.31 4.01
CA PHE A 76 15.97 2.47 4.80
C PHE A 76 14.53 2.98 4.66
N ILE A 77 13.63 2.10 4.24
CA ILE A 77 12.20 2.40 4.14
C ILE A 77 11.50 1.83 5.37
N ARG A 78 10.75 2.67 6.08
CA ARG A 78 9.97 2.27 7.25
C ARG A 78 8.53 2.78 7.13
N ARG A 79 7.59 1.95 7.57
CA ARG A 79 6.22 2.41 7.83
C ARG A 79 6.12 3.16 9.17
N SER A 80 5.45 4.30 9.16
CA SER A 80 5.03 5.02 10.37
C SER A 80 3.59 5.52 10.19
N GLY A 81 2.64 4.90 10.89
CA GLY A 81 1.22 5.17 10.69
C GLY A 81 0.78 4.87 9.26
N ASP A 82 0.16 5.87 8.62
CA ASP A 82 -0.28 5.87 7.22
C ASP A 82 0.78 6.41 6.24
N TYR A 83 2.04 6.51 6.67
CA TYR A 83 3.12 7.02 5.85
C TYR A 83 4.25 6.00 5.66
N ILE A 84 4.88 6.10 4.50
CA ILE A 84 6.17 5.51 4.22
C ILE A 84 7.25 6.57 4.39
N VAL A 85 8.22 6.27 5.25
CA VAL A 85 9.33 7.14 5.60
C VAL A 85 10.60 6.57 4.99
N CYS A 86 11.29 7.36 4.18
CA CYS A 86 12.55 7.01 3.54
C CYS A 86 13.72 7.74 4.20
N LEU A 87 14.54 7.00 4.94
CA LEU A 87 15.66 7.50 5.74
C LEU A 87 17.00 7.20 5.07
N PRO A 88 18.00 8.10 5.15
CA PRO A 88 19.36 7.76 4.76
C PRO A 88 19.83 6.51 5.53
N SER A 89 20.23 5.44 4.83
CA SER A 89 20.87 4.31 5.53
C SER A 89 22.28 4.71 5.93
N ARG A 90 22.69 4.30 7.13
CA ARG A 90 24.09 4.41 7.58
C ARG A 90 24.91 3.18 7.18
N LEU A 91 24.24 2.14 6.68
CA LEU A 91 24.85 0.92 6.20
C LEU A 91 25.06 1.06 4.70
N ARG A 92 26.32 0.95 4.24
CA ARG A 92 26.60 0.74 2.82
C ARG A 92 26.30 -0.73 2.51
N ALA A 93 25.38 -0.98 1.58
CA ALA A 93 25.38 -2.25 0.88
C ALA A 93 26.73 -2.36 0.16
N TYR A 94 27.41 -3.46 0.43
CA TYR A 94 28.80 -3.79 0.05
C TYR A 94 29.00 -3.78 -1.46
#